data_AF-A0A920A9D9-F1
#
_entry.id   AF-A0A920A9D9-F1
#
_cell.length_a   1.000
_cell.length_b   1.000
_cell.length_c   1.000
_cell.angle_alpha   90.00
_cell.angle_beta   90.00
_cell.angle_gamma   90.00
#
_symmetry.space_group_name_H-M   'P 1'
#
loop_
_entity.id
_entity.type
_entity.pdbx_description
1 polymer ?
#
loop_
_entity_poly.entity_id
_entity_poly.type
_entity_poly.pdbx_seq_one_letter_code
_entity_poly.pdbx_strand_id
1 'polypeptide(L)'
;MAGKFCPSWIFNLCVARTAYDFITSDLPIKAYAKKYASGLSEHYAEVKTEEIEQEAELVLRFLVETNSEESDQLLNNFVFLV
;
A
#
# COMPACT_ATOMS: atom_id res chain seq x y z
N MET A 1 10.86 -16.11 -21.35
CA MET A 1 11.12 -15.79 -19.93
C MET A 1 9.82 -15.24 -19.38
N ALA A 2 9.16 -15.94 -18.47
CA ALA A 2 8.04 -15.35 -17.75
C ALA A 2 8.62 -14.19 -16.94
N GLY A 3 8.38 -12.95 -17.37
CA GLY A 3 8.78 -11.77 -16.60
C GLY A 3 8.20 -11.91 -15.20
N LYS A 4 9.00 -11.63 -14.17
CA LYS A 4 8.58 -11.75 -12.77
C LYS A 4 7.39 -10.82 -12.55
N PHE A 5 6.17 -11.30 -12.71
CA PHE A 5 4.95 -10.50 -12.55
C PHE A 5 4.66 -10.32 -11.06
N CYS A 6 4.41 -9.10 -10.60
CA CYS A 6 3.91 -8.86 -9.26
C CYS A 6 2.40 -9.18 -9.23
N PRO A 7 1.94 -10.19 -8.48
CA PRO A 7 0.52 -10.46 -8.33
C PRO A 7 -0.21 -9.25 -7.77
N SER A 8 -1.36 -8.91 -8.36
CA SER A 8 -2.15 -7.74 -7.96
C SER A 8 -2.54 -7.74 -6.49
N TRP A 9 -2.84 -8.92 -5.92
CA TRP A 9 -3.18 -9.03 -4.50
C TRP A 9 -2.00 -8.65 -3.59
N ILE A 10 -0.76 -9.01 -3.95
CA ILE A 10 0.44 -8.64 -3.19
C ILE A 10 0.68 -7.14 -3.29
N PHE A 11 0.57 -6.58 -4.51
CA PHE A 11 0.68 -5.15 -4.73
C PHE A 11 -0.35 -4.38 -3.88
N ASN A 12 -1.62 -4.81 -3.91
CA ASN A 12 -2.70 -4.18 -3.14
C ASN A 12 -2.47 -4.29 -1.62
N LEU A 13 -1.93 -5.41 -1.12
CA LEU A 13 -1.54 -5.54 0.29
C LEU A 13 -0.47 -4.51 0.67
N CYS A 14 0.54 -4.29 -0.17
CA CYS A 14 1.56 -3.27 0.05
C CYS A 14 0.99 -1.84 0.00
N VAL A 15 0.05 -1.57 -0.90
CA VAL A 15 -0.68 -0.29 -0.96
C VAL A 15 -1.47 -0.05 0.33
N ALA A 16 -2.29 -1.02 0.75
CA ALA A 16 -3.08 -0.90 1.97
C ALA A 16 -2.19 -0.76 3.22
N ARG A 17 -1.07 -1.47 3.25
CA ARG A 17 -0.08 -1.34 4.34
C ARG A 17 0.61 0.02 4.33
N THR A 18 0.87 0.59 3.16
CA THR A 18 1.39 1.96 3.02
C THR A 18 0.42 2.99 3.60
N ALA A 19 -0.87 2.88 3.27
CA ALA A 19 -1.92 3.73 3.83
C ALA A 19 -2.05 3.56 5.35
N TYR A 20 -2.00 2.32 5.85
CA TYR A 20 -2.07 2.03 7.28
C TYR A 20 -0.89 2.65 8.03
N ASP A 21 0.35 2.37 7.58
CA ASP A 21 1.55 2.86 8.24
C ASP A 21 1.58 4.41 8.23
N PHE A 22 1.04 5.06 7.19
CA PHE A 22 0.89 6.51 7.14
C PHE A 22 -0.12 7.07 8.15
N ILE A 23 -1.24 6.38 8.40
CA ILE A 23 -2.23 6.79 9.41
C ILE A 23 -1.68 6.61 10.83
N THR A 24 -0.93 5.53 11.07
CA THR A 24 -0.52 5.12 12.42
C THR A 24 0.87 5.59 12.84
N SER A 25 1.59 6.30 11.97
CA SER A 25 2.99 6.67 12.18
C SER A 25 3.32 8.06 11.59
N ASP A 26 4.51 8.59 11.88
CA ASP A 26 4.84 10.00 11.61
C ASP A 26 5.66 10.28 10.33
N LEU A 27 5.92 9.29 9.46
CA LEU A 27 6.71 9.53 8.24
C LEU A 27 5.82 9.92 7.04
N PRO A 28 6.37 10.68 6.06
CA PRO A 28 5.68 10.93 4.81
C PRO A 28 5.31 9.63 4.09
N ILE A 29 4.14 9.59 3.42
CA ILE A 29 3.64 8.41 2.69
C ILE A 29 4.67 7.83 1.71
N LYS A 30 5.43 8.70 1.03
CA LYS A 30 6.50 8.32 0.10
C LYS A 30 7.59 7.45 0.75
N ALA A 31 7.87 7.64 2.04
CA ALA A 31 8.84 6.83 2.77
C ALA A 31 8.37 5.37 2.90
N TYR A 32 7.08 5.16 3.20
CA TYR A 32 6.47 3.84 3.26
C TYR A 32 6.33 3.22 1.88
N ALA A 33 5.87 3.99 0.88
CA ALA A 33 5.78 3.53 -0.50
C ALA A 33 7.15 3.04 -1.02
N LYS A 34 8.23 3.76 -0.72
CA LYS A 34 9.59 3.37 -1.10
C LYS A 34 10.03 2.07 -0.44
N LYS A 35 9.72 1.89 0.85
CA LYS A 35 10.01 0.65 1.60
C LYS A 35 9.38 -0.56 0.90
N TYR A 36 8.08 -0.49 0.59
CA TYR A 36 7.37 -1.61 -0.03
C TYR A 36 7.74 -1.82 -1.50
N ALA A 37 7.93 -0.74 -2.28
CA ALA A 37 8.36 -0.83 -3.67
C ALA A 37 9.74 -1.50 -3.80
N SER A 38 10.68 -1.16 -2.91
CA SER A 38 12.00 -1.78 -2.86
C SER A 38 11.89 -3.27 -2.56
N GLY A 39 11.14 -3.66 -1.53
CA GLY A 39 10.94 -5.07 -1.19
C GLY A 39 10.23 -5.89 -2.27
N LEU A 40 9.21 -5.33 -2.94
CA LEU A 40 8.55 -5.99 -4.07
C LEU A 40 9.51 -6.20 -5.24
N SER A 41 10.33 -5.19 -5.54
CA SER A 41 11.28 -5.23 -6.67
C SER A 41 12.42 -6.23 -6.48
N GLU A 42 12.65 -6.74 -5.25
CA GLU A 42 13.58 -7.85 -5.00
C GLU A 42 13.03 -9.20 -5.54
N HIS A 43 11.71 -9.39 -5.50
CA HIS A 43 11.05 -10.65 -5.83
C HIS A 43 10.35 -10.63 -7.18
N TYR A 44 9.83 -9.47 -7.58
CA TYR A 44 9.04 -9.24 -8.78
C TYR A 44 9.75 -8.31 -9.77
N ALA A 45 9.08 -7.98 -10.87
CA ALA A 45 9.50 -6.89 -11.74
C ALA A 45 9.48 -5.58 -10.95
N GLU A 46 10.23 -4.60 -11.45
CA GLU A 46 10.32 -3.29 -10.84
C GLU A 46 8.93 -2.71 -10.59
N VAL A 47 8.66 -2.39 -9.34
CA VAL A 47 7.50 -1.63 -8.89
C VAL A 47 8.00 -0.25 -8.50
N LYS A 48 7.49 0.80 -9.14
CA LYS A 48 7.92 2.17 -8.85
C LYS A 48 7.33 2.63 -7.54
N THR A 49 8.10 3.46 -6.81
CA THR A 49 7.62 4.06 -5.57
C THR A 49 6.35 4.88 -5.81
N GLU A 50 6.32 5.60 -6.92
CA GLU A 50 5.21 6.48 -7.32
C GLU A 50 3.92 5.69 -7.55
N GLU A 51 4.00 4.43 -8.01
CA GLU A 51 2.81 3.58 -8.22
C GLU A 51 2.15 3.24 -6.88
N ILE A 52 2.94 2.85 -5.87
CA ILE A 52 2.39 2.55 -4.53
C ILE A 52 1.92 3.82 -3.84
N GLU A 53 2.69 4.91 -3.97
CA GLU A 53 2.37 6.22 -3.39
C GLU A 53 1.00 6.72 -3.87
N GLN A 54 0.78 6.74 -5.20
CA GLN A 54 -0.48 7.21 -5.80
C GLN A 54 -1.68 6.36 -5.39
N GLU A 55 -1.54 5.03 -5.43
CA GLU A 55 -2.62 4.13 -5.05
C GLU A 55 -2.95 4.22 -3.55
N ALA A 56 -1.94 4.40 -2.70
CA ALA A 56 -2.16 4.59 -1.26
C ALA A 56 -2.86 5.92 -0.97
N GLU A 57 -2.54 7.00 -1.70
CA GLU A 57 -3.28 8.26 -1.59
C GLU A 57 -4.74 8.12 -2.02
N LEU A 58 -5.04 7.33 -3.06
CA LEU A 58 -6.42 7.05 -3.47
C LEU A 58 -7.19 6.32 -2.38
N VAL A 59 -6.58 5.32 -1.75
CA VAL A 59 -7.16 4.61 -0.60
C VAL A 59 -7.45 5.58 0.55
N LEU A 60 -6.50 6.44 0.90
CA LEU A 60 -6.67 7.44 1.96
C LEU A 60 -7.80 8.44 1.64
N ARG A 61 -7.88 8.93 0.41
CA ARG A 61 -8.98 9.81 -0.04
C ARG A 61 -10.33 9.12 0.09
N PHE A 62 -10.42 7.86 -0.34
CA PHE A 62 -11.63 7.07 -0.22
C PHE A 62 -12.08 6.89 1.25
N LEU A 63 -11.13 6.65 2.16
CA LEU A 63 -11.42 6.53 3.60
C LEU A 63 -11.96 7.85 4.19
N VAL A 64 -11.40 8.98 3.78
CA VAL A 64 -11.89 10.32 4.16
C VAL A 64 -13.29 10.57 3.60
N GLU A 65 -13.54 10.24 2.34
CA GLU A 65 -14.86 10.41 1.69
C GLU A 65 -15.95 9.57 2.35
N THR A 66 -15.60 8.37 2.82
CA THR A 66 -16.53 7.44 3.47
C THR A 66 -16.77 7.79 4.95
N ASN A 67 -16.02 8.77 5.51
CA ASN A 67 -16.07 9.19 6.91
C ASN A 67 -15.93 8.01 7.88
N SER A 68 -15.08 7.04 7.56
CA SER A 68 -14.98 5.81 8.36
C SER A 68 -14.18 6.09 9.65
N GLU A 69 -14.88 6.08 10.78
CA GLU A 69 -14.29 6.28 12.12
C GLU A 69 -13.24 5.20 12.48
N GLU A 70 -13.20 4.09 11.75
CA GLU A 70 -12.30 2.93 11.96
C GLU A 70 -11.40 2.62 10.74
N SER A 71 -10.90 3.67 10.10
CA SER A 71 -10.07 3.58 8.88
C SER A 71 -8.83 2.69 9.05
N ASP A 72 -8.18 2.75 10.21
CA ASP A 72 -7.00 1.95 10.55
C ASP A 72 -7.34 0.46 10.72
N GLN A 73 -8.44 0.15 11.40
CA GLN A 73 -8.92 -1.22 11.57
C GLN A 73 -9.34 -1.84 10.23
N LEU A 74 -10.01 -1.06 9.37
CA LEU A 74 -10.43 -1.52 8.05
C LEU A 74 -9.23 -1.90 7.17
N LEU A 75 -8.20 -1.06 7.15
CA LEU A 75 -6.94 -1.35 6.45
C LEU A 75 -6.22 -2.56 7.03
N ASN A 76 -6.15 -2.67 8.35
CA ASN A 76 -5.50 -3.80 9.01
C ASN A 76 -6.23 -5.12 8.72
N ASN A 77 -7.57 -5.11 8.72
CA ASN A 77 -8.39 -6.26 8.36
C ASN A 77 -8.16 -6.66 6.90
N PHE A 78 -8.14 -5.71 5.96
CA PHE A 78 -7.82 -6.00 4.57
C PHE A 78 -6.43 -6.64 4.39
N VAL A 79 -5.46 -6.27 5.22
CA VAL A 79 -4.10 -6.83 5.14
C VAL A 79 -4.00 -8.27 5.68
N PHE A 80 -4.79 -8.63 6.71
CA PHE A 80 -4.61 -9.89 7.44
C PHE A 80 -5.75 -10.92 7.30
N LEU A 81 -6.90 -10.55 6.73
CA LEU A 81 -8.07 -11.43 6.54
C LEU A 81 -8.33 -11.84 5.08
N VAL A 82 -7.46 -11.43 4.14
CA VAL A 82 -7.51 -11.83 2.71
C VAL A 82 -6.76 -13.15 2.49
#